data_AF-A0A848M1K9-F1
#
_entry.id   AF-A0A848M1K9-F1
#
_cell.length_a   1.000
_cell.length_b   1.000
_cell.length_c   1.000
_cell.angle_alpha   90.00
_cell.angle_beta   90.00
_cell.angle_gamma   90.00
#
_symmetry.space_group_name_H-M   'P 1'
#
loop_
_entity.id
_entity.type
_entity.pdbx_description
1 polymer ?
#
loop_
_entity_poly.entity_id
_entity_poly.type
_entity_poly.pdbx_seq_one_letter_code
_entity_poly.pdbx_strand_id
1 'polypeptide(L)'
;VLKPGRSGGAVDWTAAEKAFRELAELASVPVKPAVPAAKAPAPMLPTEGVLLVVDEDAAVLAEAERLGRAHVVRVLTARTSDEARVLARRQWVDGALVHMHLGGPLGGIEAAHALRAEEGLGMLPLAFTG
;
A
#
# COMPACT_ATOMS: atom_id res chain seq x y z
N VAL A 1 11.44 -34.74 5.64
CA VAL A 1 10.07 -34.49 6.16
C VAL A 1 10.19 -34.05 7.61
N LEU A 2 9.91 -32.78 7.92
CA LEU A 2 9.94 -32.25 9.28
C LEU A 2 8.67 -32.68 10.04
N LYS A 3 8.80 -33.21 11.26
CA LYS A 3 7.67 -33.66 12.10
C LYS A 3 7.22 -32.52 13.04
N PRO A 4 5.92 -32.41 13.37
CA PRO A 4 5.42 -31.39 14.29
C PRO A 4 5.97 -31.57 15.72
N GLY A 5 6.45 -30.49 16.33
CA GLY A 5 7.05 -30.48 17.68
C GLY A 5 6.08 -30.64 18.85
N ARG A 6 4.97 -31.36 18.69
CA ARG A 6 4.00 -31.63 19.77
C ARG A 6 4.20 -32.96 20.49
N SER A 7 5.35 -33.61 20.28
CA SER A 7 5.72 -34.85 20.97
C SER A 7 7.03 -34.68 21.74
N GLY A 8 7.06 -33.79 22.75
CA GLY A 8 7.95 -33.83 23.93
C GLY A 8 9.46 -34.11 23.79
N GLY A 9 10.02 -34.14 22.58
CA GLY A 9 11.40 -34.48 22.29
C GLY A 9 12.20 -33.22 21.98
N ALA A 10 13.49 -33.25 22.33
CA ALA A 10 14.41 -32.16 22.06
C ALA A 10 14.38 -31.80 20.56
N VAL A 11 14.13 -30.52 20.28
CA VAL A 11 14.14 -29.99 18.91
C VAL A 11 15.59 -29.98 18.41
N ASP A 12 15.83 -30.69 17.31
CA ASP A 12 17.11 -30.67 16.62
C ASP A 12 17.22 -29.39 15.78
N TRP A 13 17.74 -28.33 16.41
CA TRP A 13 17.94 -27.02 15.79
C TRP A 13 18.91 -27.07 14.60
N THR A 14 19.91 -27.95 14.66
CA THR A 14 20.86 -28.17 13.57
C THR A 14 20.20 -28.74 12.32
N ALA A 15 19.24 -29.65 12.47
CA ALA A 15 18.46 -30.17 11.34
C ALA A 15 17.51 -29.11 10.73
N ALA A 16 16.93 -28.25 11.57
CA ALA A 16 16.08 -27.15 11.11
C ALA A 16 16.87 -26.11 10.31
N GLU A 17 18.06 -25.73 10.78
CA GLU A 17 18.92 -24.75 10.13
C GLU A 17 19.45 -25.25 8.77
N LYS A 18 19.77 -26.55 8.68
CA LYS A 18 20.14 -27.19 7.42
C LYS A 18 18.99 -27.17 6.41
N ALA A 19 17.78 -27.54 6.83
CA ALA A 19 16.61 -27.52 5.96
C ALA A 19 16.27 -26.09 5.48
N PHE A 20 16.47 -25.08 6.33
CA PHE A 20 16.27 -23.69 5.96
C PHE A 20 17.29 -23.22 4.92
N ARG A 21 18.57 -23.60 5.07
CA ARG A 21 19.62 -23.29 4.08
C ARG A 21 19.35 -23.94 2.72
N GLU A 22 18.96 -25.21 2.71
CA GLU A 22 18.60 -25.92 1.48
C GLU A 22 17.40 -25.27 0.77
N LEU A 23 16.40 -24.80 1.51
CA LEU A 23 15.28 -24.02 0.98
C LEU A 23 15.72 -22.65 0.42
N ALA A 24 16.62 -21.95 1.12
CA ALA A 24 17.12 -20.65 0.68
C ALA A 24 17.93 -20.76 -0.61
N GLU A 25 18.72 -21.83 -0.79
CA GLU A 25 19.44 -22.10 -2.03
C GLU A 25 18.48 -22.42 -3.19
N LEU A 26 17.46 -23.25 -2.94
CA LEU A 26 16.40 -23.55 -3.92
C LEU A 26 15.57 -22.32 -4.31
N ALA A 27 15.34 -21.41 -3.36
CA ALA A 27 14.55 -20.20 -3.58
C ALA A 27 15.37 -19.02 -4.15
N SER A 28 16.69 -19.16 -4.25
CA SER A 28 17.56 -18.09 -4.75
C SER A 28 17.47 -17.97 -6.28
N VAL A 29 16.58 -17.10 -6.75
CA VAL A 29 16.58 -16.67 -8.16
C VAL A 29 17.61 -15.55 -8.30
N PRO A 30 18.62 -15.68 -9.20
CA PRO A 30 19.58 -14.62 -9.44
C PRO A 30 18.86 -13.40 -10.03
N VAL A 31 18.69 -12.36 -9.23
CA VAL A 31 18.17 -11.07 -9.71
C VAL A 31 19.28 -10.40 -10.50
N LYS A 32 19.11 -10.32 -11.82
CA LYS A 32 19.98 -9.52 -12.69
C LYS A 32 19.99 -8.06 -12.18
N PRO A 33 21.15 -7.47 -11.87
CA PRO A 33 21.20 -6.07 -11.47
C PRO A 33 20.62 -5.21 -12.60
N ALA A 34 19.61 -4.42 -12.29
CA ALA A 34 19.11 -3.42 -13.22
C ALA A 34 20.20 -2.36 -13.45
N VAL A 35 20.35 -1.99 -14.71
CA VAL A 35 21.21 -0.96 -15.31
C VAL A 35 21.33 0.31 -14.43
N PRO A 36 22.48 1.01 -14.39
CA PRO A 36 22.74 2.11 -13.48
C PRO A 36 21.73 3.27 -13.61
N ALA A 37 21.32 3.72 -12.43
CA ALA A 37 20.36 4.78 -12.10
C ALA A 37 20.26 5.93 -13.11
N ALA A 38 19.18 5.96 -13.88
CA ALA A 38 18.55 7.22 -14.26
C ALA A 38 18.01 7.86 -12.98
N LYS A 39 18.65 8.94 -12.52
CA LYS A 39 18.29 9.78 -11.36
C LYS A 39 17.63 8.99 -10.22
N ALA A 40 18.45 8.51 -9.29
CA ALA A 40 17.96 8.03 -8.00
C ALA A 40 16.91 9.02 -7.47
N PRO A 41 15.68 8.57 -7.14
CA PRO A 41 14.73 9.44 -6.48
C PRO A 41 15.42 10.00 -5.23
N ALA A 42 15.21 11.30 -4.99
CA ALA A 42 15.72 11.95 -3.79
C ALA A 42 15.45 11.06 -2.57
N PRO A 43 16.38 10.96 -1.61
CA PRO A 43 16.23 10.07 -0.46
C PRO A 43 14.85 10.30 0.13
N MET A 44 13.98 9.30 -0.03
CA MET A 44 12.64 9.37 0.53
C MET A 44 12.85 9.37 2.03
N LEU A 45 12.55 10.52 2.67
CA LEU A 45 12.35 10.56 4.10
C LEU A 45 11.41 9.40 4.45
N PRO A 46 11.63 8.68 5.57
CA PRO A 46 10.74 7.60 5.98
C PRO A 46 9.32 8.16 6.04
N THR A 47 8.48 7.75 5.09
CA THR A 47 7.12 8.27 4.97
C THR A 47 6.31 7.73 6.12
N GLU A 48 5.66 8.61 6.88
CA GLU A 48 4.85 8.22 8.03
C GLU A 48 3.59 7.43 7.63
N GLY A 49 3.17 7.55 6.36
CA GLY A 49 2.10 6.79 5.76
C GLY A 49 1.78 7.23 4.33
N VAL A 50 0.82 6.54 3.71
CA VAL A 50 0.27 6.80 2.38
C VAL A 50 -1.20 7.15 2.49
N LEU A 51 -1.56 8.38 2.13
CA LEU A 51 -2.94 8.88 2.16
C LEU A 51 -3.48 9.02 0.74
N LEU A 52 -4.63 8.42 0.46
CA LEU A 52 -5.36 8.62 -0.79
C LEU A 52 -6.32 9.80 -0.64
N VAL A 53 -6.26 10.77 -1.55
CA VAL A 53 -7.17 11.92 -1.58
C VAL A 53 -7.96 11.87 -2.89
N VAL A 54 -9.28 11.85 -2.77
CA VAL A 54 -10.21 11.71 -3.89
C VAL A 54 -11.06 12.97 -4.00
N ASP A 55 -10.75 13.82 -4.97
CA ASP A 55 -11.43 15.12 -5.18
C ASP A 55 -11.38 15.48 -6.67
N GLU A 56 -12.46 16.08 -7.19
CA GLU A 56 -12.52 16.50 -8.59
C GLU A 56 -11.73 17.80 -8.86
N ASP A 57 -11.54 18.63 -7.83
CA ASP A 57 -10.82 19.90 -7.90
C ASP A 57 -9.30 19.71 -7.84
N ALA A 58 -8.64 20.08 -8.94
CA ALA A 58 -7.19 20.01 -9.07
C ALA A 58 -6.45 20.91 -8.05
N ALA A 59 -7.05 22.02 -7.62
CA ALA A 59 -6.44 22.90 -6.63
C ALA A 59 -6.40 22.24 -5.25
N VAL A 60 -7.48 21.56 -4.85
CA VAL A 60 -7.55 20.80 -3.60
C VAL A 60 -6.53 19.66 -3.60
N LEU A 61 -6.42 18.93 -4.71
CA LEU A 61 -5.45 17.84 -4.85
C LEU A 61 -4.00 18.34 -4.76
N ALA A 62 -3.67 19.45 -5.44
CA ALA A 62 -2.35 20.04 -5.39
C ALA A 62 -1.99 20.53 -3.97
N GLU A 63 -2.96 21.11 -3.27
CA GLU A 63 -2.78 21.53 -1.88
C GLU A 63 -2.60 20.34 -0.94
N ALA A 64 -3.36 19.26 -1.12
CA ALA A 64 -3.21 18.04 -0.35
C ALA A 64 -1.81 17.43 -0.53
N GLU A 65 -1.28 17.38 -1.76
CA GLU A 65 0.11 16.95 -1.99
C GLU A 65 1.13 17.86 -1.31
N ARG A 66 0.92 19.18 -1.36
CA ARG A 66 1.81 20.16 -0.71
C ARG A 66 1.85 19.95 0.80
N LEU A 67 0.69 19.75 1.43
CA LEU A 67 0.57 19.47 2.86
C LEU A 67 1.18 18.11 3.23
N GLY A 68 0.90 17.07 2.45
CA GLY A 68 1.50 15.75 2.66
C GLY A 68 3.03 15.80 2.69
N ARG A 69 3.64 16.49 1.72
CA ARG A 69 5.10 16.68 1.67
C ARG A 69 5.63 17.43 2.89
N ALA A 70 4.91 18.44 3.38
CA ALA A 70 5.30 19.19 4.58
C ALA A 70 5.27 18.33 5.86
N HIS A 71 4.43 17.29 5.88
CA HIS A 71 4.24 16.39 7.02
C HIS A 71 4.82 14.98 6.80
N VAL A 72 5.66 14.78 5.78
CA VAL A 72 6.28 13.46 5.48
C VAL A 72 5.24 12.34 5.22
N VAL A 73 4.04 12.72 4.79
CA VAL A 73 2.98 11.79 4.35
C VAL A 73 2.99 11.75 2.83
N ARG A 74 3.01 10.54 2.25
CA ARG A 74 2.88 10.37 0.81
C ARG A 74 1.41 10.50 0.44
N VAL A 75 1.09 11.50 -0.39
CA VAL A 75 -0.27 11.69 -0.90
C VAL A 75 -0.39 11.08 -2.29
N LEU A 76 -1.47 10.35 -2.50
CA LEU A 76 -1.92 9.85 -3.79
C LEU A 76 -3.21 10.57 -4.14
N THR A 77 -3.32 11.10 -5.34
CA THR A 77 -4.49 11.87 -5.76
C THR A 77 -5.30 11.11 -6.80
N ALA A 78 -6.61 11.10 -6.65
CA ALA A 78 -7.56 10.60 -7.64
C ALA A 78 -8.65 11.64 -7.89
N ARG A 79 -9.07 11.79 -9.13
CA ARG A 79 -10.19 12.69 -9.50
C ARG A 79 -11.52 11.99 -9.61
N THR A 80 -11.50 10.66 -9.61
CA THR A 80 -12.68 9.82 -9.78
C THR A 80 -12.62 8.61 -8.87
N SER A 81 -13.79 8.00 -8.65
CA SER A 81 -13.91 6.72 -7.94
C SER A 81 -13.03 5.63 -8.58
N ASP A 82 -13.02 5.52 -9.91
CA ASP A 82 -12.25 4.50 -10.62
C ASP A 82 -10.73 4.72 -10.48
N GLU A 83 -10.27 5.97 -10.58
CA GLU A 83 -8.86 6.29 -10.33
C GLU A 83 -8.44 5.91 -8.91
N ALA A 84 -9.30 6.19 -7.92
CA ALA A 84 -9.04 5.86 -6.52
C ALA A 84 -8.84 4.36 -6.32
N ARG A 85 -9.70 3.53 -6.94
CA ARG A 85 -9.58 2.06 -6.89
C ARG A 85 -8.32 1.56 -7.57
N VAL A 86 -8.00 2.10 -8.75
CA VAL A 86 -6.80 1.70 -9.49
C VAL A 86 -5.55 2.00 -8.67
N LEU A 87 -5.49 3.14 -7.98
CA LEU A 87 -4.37 3.49 -7.12
C LEU A 87 -4.29 2.57 -5.90
N ALA A 88 -5.40 2.32 -5.22
CA ALA A 88 -5.45 1.48 -4.03
C ALA A 88 -5.11 0.00 -4.31
N ARG A 89 -5.35 -0.49 -5.55
CA ARG A 89 -4.89 -1.82 -6.00
C ARG A 89 -3.39 -1.90 -6.26
N ARG A 90 -2.78 -0.81 -6.70
CA ARG A 90 -1.36 -0.78 -7.11
C ARG A 90 -0.41 -0.64 -5.93
N GLN A 91 -0.87 -0.01 -4.87
CA GLN A 91 -0.06 0.23 -3.68
C GLN A 91 -0.96 0.32 -2.45
N TRP A 92 -0.41 -0.12 -1.32
CA TRP A 92 -1.07 -0.01 -0.03
C TRP A 92 -1.33 1.46 0.32
N VAL A 93 -2.50 1.73 0.88
CA VAL A 93 -2.89 3.04 1.42
C VAL A 93 -3.35 2.87 2.87
N ASP A 94 -2.95 3.80 3.73
CA ASP A 94 -3.23 3.75 5.17
C ASP A 94 -4.57 4.40 5.51
N GLY A 95 -5.10 5.23 4.61
CA GLY A 95 -6.41 5.85 4.71
C GLY A 95 -6.80 6.57 3.43
N ALA A 96 -8.07 6.97 3.35
CA ALA A 96 -8.56 7.81 2.26
C ALA A 96 -9.40 9.00 2.76
N LEU A 97 -9.16 10.17 2.15
CA LEU A 97 -10.01 11.35 2.22
C LEU A 97 -10.82 11.44 0.93
N VAL A 98 -12.14 11.47 1.05
CA VAL A 98 -13.05 11.41 -0.11
C VAL A 98 -13.99 12.61 -0.10
N HIS A 99 -13.97 13.39 -1.17
CA HIS A 99 -14.91 14.49 -1.36
C HIS A 99 -16.34 13.98 -1.49
N MET A 100 -17.25 14.55 -0.72
CA MET A 100 -18.61 14.04 -0.56
C MET A 100 -19.44 14.23 -1.83
N HIS A 101 -19.18 15.27 -2.62
CA HIS A 101 -19.89 15.55 -3.87
C HIS A 101 -19.11 15.09 -5.11
N LEU A 102 -18.23 14.10 -4.97
CA LEU A 102 -17.38 13.57 -6.04
C LEU A 102 -18.19 12.92 -7.17
N GLY A 103 -18.57 13.70 -8.19
CA GLY A 103 -19.31 13.23 -9.36
C GLY A 103 -20.56 12.41 -9.06
N GLY A 104 -21.20 11.88 -10.12
CA GLY A 104 -22.29 10.90 -10.00
C GLY A 104 -23.49 11.32 -9.11
N PRO A 105 -24.48 10.42 -8.93
CA PRO A 105 -25.63 10.68 -8.08
C PRO A 105 -25.38 10.39 -6.58
N LEU A 106 -24.37 9.57 -6.27
CA LEU A 106 -24.02 9.18 -4.89
C LEU A 106 -22.71 9.82 -4.40
N GLY A 107 -22.00 10.58 -5.25
CA GLY A 107 -20.82 11.34 -4.85
C GLY A 107 -19.70 10.47 -4.25
N GLY A 108 -19.07 10.98 -3.20
CA GLY A 108 -18.02 10.30 -2.46
C GLY A 108 -18.46 8.99 -1.80
N ILE A 109 -19.77 8.79 -1.58
CA ILE A 109 -20.28 7.53 -1.03
C ILE A 109 -20.06 6.39 -2.02
N GLU A 110 -20.19 6.65 -3.32
CA GLU A 110 -19.90 5.66 -4.37
C GLU A 110 -18.43 5.24 -4.34
N ALA A 111 -17.51 6.21 -4.23
CA ALA A 111 -16.08 5.94 -4.09
C ALA A 111 -15.76 5.15 -2.81
N ALA A 112 -16.39 5.49 -1.68
CA ALA A 112 -16.23 4.75 -0.43
C ALA A 112 -16.68 3.29 -0.54
N HIS A 113 -17.83 3.03 -1.17
CA HIS A 113 -18.29 1.66 -1.43
C HIS A 113 -17.33 0.92 -2.35
N ALA A 114 -16.87 1.56 -3.41
CA ALA A 114 -16.00 0.93 -4.38
C ALA A 114 -14.62 0.60 -3.78
N LEU A 115 -14.07 1.46 -2.92
CA LEU A 115 -12.85 1.18 -2.15
C LEU A 115 -13.05 0.03 -1.16
N ARG A 116 -14.14 -0.01 -0.41
CA ARG A 116 -14.42 -1.10 0.55
C ARG A 116 -14.68 -2.46 -0.12
N ALA A 117 -15.13 -2.45 -1.37
CA ALA A 117 -15.34 -3.66 -2.15
C ALA A 117 -14.02 -4.27 -2.67
N GLU A 118 -12.90 -3.55 -2.59
CA GLU A 118 -11.59 -4.07 -2.94
C GLU A 118 -11.07 -5.03 -1.87
N GLU A 119 -10.44 -6.11 -2.32
CA GLU A 119 -9.85 -7.11 -1.43
C GLU A 119 -8.79 -6.47 -0.53
N GLY A 120 -8.93 -6.66 0.79
CA GLY A 120 -8.03 -6.10 1.79
C GLY A 120 -8.35 -4.66 2.24
N LEU A 121 -9.28 -3.96 1.58
CA LEU A 121 -9.64 -2.56 1.92
C LEU A 121 -10.96 -2.41 2.68
N GLY A 122 -11.61 -3.51 3.07
CA GLY A 122 -12.88 -3.48 3.81
C GLY A 122 -12.83 -2.70 5.14
N MET A 123 -11.63 -2.58 5.73
CA MET A 123 -11.36 -1.85 6.97
C MET A 123 -10.56 -0.55 6.76
N LEU A 124 -10.39 -0.11 5.51
CA LEU A 124 -9.66 1.12 5.20
C LEU A 124 -10.30 2.31 5.93
N PRO A 125 -9.54 3.10 6.72
CA PRO A 125 -10.04 4.32 7.33
C PRO A 125 -10.47 5.30 6.24
N LEU A 126 -11.73 5.72 6.29
CA LEU A 126 -12.31 6.71 5.37
C LEU A 126 -12.71 7.95 6.15
N ALA A 127 -12.34 9.11 5.64
CA ALA A 127 -12.83 10.41 6.08
C ALA A 127 -13.42 11.16 4.89
N PHE A 128 -14.49 11.92 5.12
CA PHE A 128 -15.20 12.65 4.07
C PHE A 128 -14.92 14.15 4.19
N THR A 129 -14.73 14.81 3.04
CA THR A 129 -14.58 16.26 2.93
C THR A 129 -15.80 16.85 2.22
N GLY A 130 -16.21 18.06 2.59
CA GLY A 130 -17.41 18.75 2.08
C GLY A 130 -17.09 19.76 1.01
#